data_AF-A0A1Y1XS90-F1
#
_entry.id   AF-A0A1Y1XS90-F1
#
_cell.length_a   1.000
_cell.length_b   1.000
_cell.length_c   1.000
_cell.angle_alpha   90.00
_cell.angle_beta   90.00
_cell.angle_gamma   90.00
#
_symmetry.space_group_name_H-M   'P 1'
#
loop_
_entity.id
_entity.type
_entity.pdbx_description
1 polymer ?
#
loop_
_entity_poly.entity_id
_entity_poly.type
_entity_poly.pdbx_seq_one_letter_code
_entity_poly.pdbx_strand_id
1 'polypeptide(L)'
;MKSLLNVLFLLSTIALLISNINARSIIGDLTNSSKNSGNSDDYYVIFINNSLLTSKETAKRENRYIFTSLISEIHDLIVDNKDTFVNIEKFNKINEREPNSIKKEIEEKYLMKEGDSNIVFPISSLKDKTILRVYVSPKLVKEIRSMDYVIDCIPYLNYVNSKYSN
;
A
#
# COMPACT_ATOMS: atom_id res chain seq x y z
N MET A 1 45.90 -22.00 16.51
CA MET A 1 44.52 -21.76 16.98
C MET A 1 44.18 -20.28 17.14
N LYS A 2 44.95 -19.46 17.87
CA LYS A 2 44.65 -18.02 18.05
C LYS A 2 44.55 -17.23 16.73
N SER A 3 45.41 -17.53 15.75
CA SER A 3 45.37 -16.90 14.41
C SER A 3 44.10 -17.25 13.62
N LEU A 4 43.65 -18.51 13.64
CA LEU A 4 42.41 -18.94 12.98
C LEU A 4 41.16 -18.30 13.61
N LEU A 5 41.17 -18.11 14.94
CA LEU A 5 40.07 -17.44 15.65
C LEU A 5 39.97 -15.96 15.25
N ASN A 6 41.10 -15.28 15.09
CA ASN A 6 41.14 -13.89 14.65
C ASN A 6 40.65 -13.72 13.20
N VAL A 7 40.99 -14.66 12.31
CA VAL A 7 40.52 -14.66 10.91
C VAL A 7 39.01 -14.86 10.82
N LEU A 8 38.44 -15.78 11.62
CA LEU A 8 36.99 -15.99 11.68
C LEU A 8 36.25 -14.75 12.20
N PHE A 9 36.82 -14.06 13.19
CA PHE A 9 36.24 -12.83 13.72
C PHE A 9 36.21 -11.71 12.66
N LEU A 10 37.31 -11.56 11.91
CA LEU A 10 37.42 -10.60 10.80
C LEU A 10 36.37 -10.88 9.72
N LEU A 11 36.21 -12.14 9.29
CA LEU A 11 35.21 -12.53 8.30
C LEU A 11 33.77 -12.20 8.75
N SER A 12 33.45 -12.42 10.02
CA SER A 12 32.14 -12.08 10.58
C SER A 12 31.87 -10.57 10.55
N THR A 13 32.85 -9.75 10.92
CA THR A 13 32.70 -8.28 10.88
C THR A 13 32.52 -7.74 9.46
N ILE A 14 33.23 -8.32 8.48
CA ILE A 14 33.10 -7.94 7.06
C ILE A 14 31.70 -8.30 6.54
N ALA A 15 31.18 -9.49 6.87
CA ALA A 15 29.82 -9.89 6.47
C ALA A 15 28.75 -8.93 7.04
N LEU A 16 28.88 -8.54 8.31
CA LEU A 16 28.01 -7.55 8.96
C LEU A 16 28.05 -6.18 8.28
N LEU A 17 29.23 -5.74 7.84
CA LEU A 17 29.38 -4.46 7.13
C LEU A 17 28.74 -4.51 5.74
N ILE A 18 28.93 -5.60 4.98
CA ILE A 18 28.32 -5.78 3.65
C ILE A 18 26.79 -5.77 3.75
N SER A 19 26.22 -6.47 4.74
CA SER A 19 24.76 -6.47 4.97
C SER A 19 24.22 -5.07 5.30
N ASN A 20 24.96 -4.27 6.07
CA ASN A 20 24.58 -2.89 6.39
C ASN A 20 24.68 -1.93 5.20
N ILE A 21 25.69 -2.10 4.33
CA ILE A 21 25.84 -1.31 3.10
C ILE A 21 24.68 -1.59 2.13
N ASN A 22 24.34 -2.87 1.93
CA ASN A 22 23.22 -3.26 1.07
C ASN A 22 21.88 -2.73 1.60
N ALA A 23 21.65 -2.78 2.92
CA ALA A 23 20.46 -2.20 3.53
C ALA A 23 20.38 -0.68 3.31
N ARG A 24 21.50 0.04 3.43
CA ARG A 24 21.55 1.50 3.17
C ARG A 24 21.34 1.85 1.70
N SER A 25 21.84 1.06 0.76
CA SER A 25 21.61 1.25 -0.69
C SER A 25 20.12 1.15 -1.03
N ILE A 26 19.43 0.15 -0.47
CA ILE A 26 17.99 -0.04 -0.68
C ILE A 26 17.21 1.16 -0.11
N ILE A 27 17.57 1.65 1.07
CA ILE A 27 16.96 2.85 1.67
C ILE A 27 17.25 4.11 0.83
N GLY A 28 18.46 4.23 0.25
CA GLY A 28 18.83 5.32 -0.65
C GLY A 28 17.99 5.37 -1.93
N ASP A 29 17.72 4.22 -2.54
CA ASP A 29 16.86 4.13 -3.74
C ASP A 29 15.38 4.36 -3.43
N LEU A 30 14.89 3.87 -2.28
CA LEU A 30 13.54 4.16 -1.79
C LEU A 30 13.34 5.66 -1.53
N THR A 31 14.34 6.34 -0.97
CA THR A 31 14.25 7.77 -0.64
C THR A 31 14.45 8.69 -1.84
N ASN A 32 15.23 8.29 -2.86
CA ASN A 32 15.42 9.09 -4.06
C ASN A 32 14.31 8.91 -5.11
N SER A 33 13.69 7.73 -5.21
CA SER A 33 12.50 7.53 -6.05
C SER A 33 11.23 8.18 -5.46
N SER A 34 11.18 8.38 -4.13
CA SER A 34 10.06 9.01 -3.42
C SER A 34 10.06 10.55 -3.44
N LYS A 35 11.10 11.22 -3.97
CA LYS A 35 11.25 12.68 -3.83
C LYS A 35 10.21 13.53 -4.57
N ASN A 36 9.36 12.95 -5.42
CA ASN A 36 8.40 13.71 -6.24
C ASN A 36 6.91 13.42 -5.98
N SER A 37 6.52 12.52 -5.07
CA SER A 37 5.11 12.10 -4.95
C SER A 37 4.35 12.66 -3.74
N GLY A 38 4.98 13.45 -2.87
CA GLY A 38 4.37 13.88 -1.60
C GLY A 38 3.34 15.02 -1.70
N ASN A 39 3.22 15.69 -2.85
CA ASN A 39 2.46 16.93 -2.98
C ASN A 39 1.38 16.93 -4.08
N SER A 40 1.13 15.79 -4.73
CA SER A 40 0.14 15.67 -5.79
C SER A 40 -0.82 14.51 -5.56
N ASP A 41 -2.03 14.62 -6.10
CA ASP A 41 -3.00 13.53 -6.13
C ASP A 41 -2.44 12.34 -6.92
N ASP A 42 -2.28 11.21 -6.24
CA ASP A 42 -1.68 10.03 -6.84
C ASP A 42 -2.19 8.74 -6.19
N TYR A 43 -1.72 7.60 -6.70
CA TYR A 43 -1.95 6.31 -6.09
C TYR A 43 -1.04 6.09 -4.88
N TYR A 44 -1.63 5.57 -3.80
CA TYR A 44 -0.97 5.18 -2.57
C TYR A 44 -1.30 3.72 -2.24
N VAL A 45 -0.44 3.11 -1.44
CA VAL A 45 -0.63 1.80 -0.84
C VAL A 45 -0.91 1.97 0.65
N ILE A 46 -2.06 1.49 1.10
CA ILE A 46 -2.43 1.47 2.51
C ILE A 46 -2.19 0.05 3.04
N PHE A 47 -1.50 -0.03 4.17
CA PHE A 47 -1.34 -1.25 4.96
C PHE A 47 -2.25 -1.20 6.17
N ILE A 48 -3.05 -2.23 6.37
CA ILE A 48 -4.13 -2.25 7.35
C ILE A 48 -3.95 -3.46 8.27
N ASN A 49 -4.18 -3.25 9.56
CA ASN A 49 -4.20 -4.29 10.57
C ASN A 49 -5.65 -4.75 10.85
N ASN A 50 -6.04 -5.87 10.25
CA ASN A 50 -7.37 -6.44 10.40
C ASN A 50 -7.63 -6.99 11.82
N SER A 51 -6.59 -7.29 12.61
CA SER A 51 -6.80 -7.78 13.98
C SER A 51 -7.41 -6.72 14.91
N LEU A 52 -7.30 -5.44 14.55
CA LEU A 52 -7.92 -4.33 15.27
C LEU A 52 -9.36 -4.08 14.82
N LEU A 53 -9.75 -4.66 13.68
CA LEU A 53 -11.11 -4.57 13.11
C LEU A 53 -12.01 -5.73 13.56
N THR A 54 -11.42 -6.82 14.09
CA THR A 54 -12.15 -8.01 14.55
C THR A 54 -12.23 -7.99 16.08
N SER A 55 -13.39 -7.68 16.64
CA SER A 55 -13.71 -8.15 17.99
C SER A 55 -13.87 -9.68 17.96
N LYS A 56 -13.55 -10.34 19.08
CA LYS A 56 -13.62 -11.81 19.24
C LYS A 56 -14.98 -12.34 18.74
N GLU A 57 -14.95 -13.46 18.00
CA GLU A 57 -16.09 -14.29 17.51
C GLU A 57 -16.66 -13.87 16.13
N THR A 58 -16.08 -14.21 14.97
CA THR A 58 -16.40 -15.46 14.24
C THR A 58 -15.61 -15.59 12.90
N ALA A 59 -14.60 -16.47 12.89
CA ALA A 59 -13.41 -16.40 12.04
C ALA A 59 -13.50 -16.79 10.53
N LYS A 60 -14.67 -16.89 9.87
CA LYS A 60 -14.67 -17.27 8.43
C LYS A 60 -15.71 -16.65 7.51
N ARG A 61 -16.86 -16.20 8.04
CA ARG A 61 -17.84 -15.42 7.26
C ARG A 61 -17.67 -13.91 7.41
N GLU A 62 -17.09 -13.45 8.53
CA GLU A 62 -16.88 -12.03 8.85
C GLU A 62 -15.78 -11.36 8.04
N ASN A 63 -14.67 -12.05 7.76
CA ASN A 63 -13.54 -11.43 7.04
C ASN A 63 -14.00 -10.77 5.73
N ARG A 64 -14.95 -11.39 5.01
CA ARG A 64 -15.54 -10.86 3.78
C ARG A 64 -16.27 -9.54 4.01
N TYR A 65 -17.14 -9.49 5.02
CA TYR A 65 -17.93 -8.31 5.36
C TYR A 65 -17.04 -7.16 5.84
N ILE A 66 -16.01 -7.49 6.62
CA ILE A 66 -15.00 -6.53 7.09
C ILE A 66 -14.26 -5.92 5.90
N PHE A 67 -13.90 -6.71 4.89
CA PHE A 67 -13.24 -6.16 3.69
C PHE A 67 -14.15 -5.23 2.89
N THR A 68 -15.40 -5.62 2.63
CA THR A 68 -16.34 -4.74 1.93
C THR A 68 -16.57 -3.46 2.72
N SER A 69 -16.81 -3.56 4.03
CA SER A 69 -17.03 -2.41 4.91
C SER A 69 -15.84 -1.47 4.93
N LEU A 70 -14.62 -1.99 5.01
CA LEU A 70 -13.42 -1.16 5.05
C LEU A 70 -13.15 -0.46 3.71
N ILE A 71 -13.44 -1.13 2.60
CA ILE A 71 -13.29 -0.52 1.28
C ILE A 71 -14.35 0.58 1.09
N SER A 72 -15.59 0.34 1.50
CA SER A 72 -16.64 1.37 1.52
C SER A 72 -16.27 2.54 2.43
N GLU A 73 -15.80 2.29 3.65
CA GLU A 73 -15.40 3.35 4.59
C GLU A 73 -14.31 4.25 4.00
N ILE A 74 -13.25 3.66 3.43
CA ILE A 74 -12.18 4.42 2.80
C ILE A 74 -12.68 5.12 1.53
N HIS A 75 -13.56 4.48 0.75
CA HIS A 75 -14.14 5.09 -0.44
C HIS A 75 -14.99 6.32 -0.11
N ASP A 76 -15.89 6.19 0.86
CA ASP A 76 -16.79 7.25 1.32
C ASP A 76 -15.97 8.41 1.87
N LEU A 77 -14.94 8.14 2.69
CA LEU A 77 -14.01 9.17 3.16
C LEU A 77 -13.40 9.97 2.00
N ILE A 78 -13.00 9.29 0.93
CA ILE A 78 -12.38 9.93 -0.23
C ILE A 78 -13.41 10.75 -1.02
N VAL A 79 -14.62 10.24 -1.23
CA VAL A 79 -15.69 10.92 -1.98
C VAL A 79 -16.21 12.14 -1.22
N ASP A 80 -16.38 12.02 0.10
CA ASP A 80 -16.84 13.11 0.97
C ASP A 80 -15.83 14.26 1.02
N ASN A 81 -14.55 13.97 0.81
CA ASN A 81 -13.45 14.93 0.77
C ASN A 81 -12.89 15.15 -0.65
N LYS A 82 -13.74 15.00 -1.68
CA LYS A 82 -13.33 15.23 -3.08
C LYS A 82 -12.82 16.64 -3.35
N ASP A 83 -13.22 17.62 -2.55
CA ASP A 83 -12.76 19.00 -2.59
C ASP A 83 -11.27 19.15 -2.22
N THR A 84 -10.66 18.13 -1.61
CA THR A 84 -9.24 18.12 -1.24
C THR A 84 -8.30 17.80 -2.41
N PHE A 85 -8.84 17.35 -3.54
CA PHE A 85 -8.05 17.00 -4.72
C PHE A 85 -7.63 18.25 -5.49
N VAL A 86 -6.35 18.31 -5.85
CA VAL A 86 -5.79 19.36 -6.71
C VAL A 86 -6.37 19.27 -8.12
N ASN A 87 -6.59 18.06 -8.63
CA ASN A 87 -7.17 17.82 -9.95
C ASN A 87 -8.50 17.07 -9.85
N ILE A 88 -9.58 17.83 -9.61
CA ILE A 88 -10.93 17.30 -9.51
C ILE A 88 -11.40 16.61 -10.80
N GLU A 89 -10.97 17.08 -11.98
CA GLU A 89 -11.35 16.47 -13.25
C GLU A 89 -10.75 15.06 -13.37
N LYS A 90 -9.49 14.88 -12.98
CA LYS A 90 -8.83 13.58 -12.94
C LYS A 90 -9.49 12.66 -11.91
N PHE A 91 -9.85 13.18 -10.74
CA PHE A 91 -10.62 12.44 -9.74
C PHE A 91 -11.95 11.93 -10.32
N ASN A 92 -12.77 12.80 -10.89
CA ASN A 92 -14.06 12.44 -11.48
C ASN A 92 -13.88 11.41 -12.60
N LYS A 93 -12.91 11.62 -13.50
CA LYS A 93 -12.57 10.66 -14.56
C LYS A 93 -12.13 9.29 -14.04
N ILE A 94 -11.58 9.19 -12.83
CA ILE A 94 -11.25 7.90 -12.22
C ILE A 94 -12.51 7.32 -11.58
N ASN A 95 -13.24 8.12 -10.80
CA ASN A 95 -14.43 7.71 -10.09
C ASN A 95 -15.54 7.18 -11.02
N GLU A 96 -15.75 7.83 -12.17
CA GLU A 96 -16.82 7.54 -13.13
C GLU A 96 -16.43 6.48 -14.18
N ARG A 97 -15.21 5.92 -14.14
CA ARG A 97 -14.79 4.91 -15.13
C ARG A 97 -15.61 3.64 -15.01
N GLU A 98 -16.06 3.13 -16.15
CA GLU A 98 -16.63 1.79 -16.22
C GLU A 98 -15.62 0.73 -15.72
N PRO A 99 -16.08 -0.33 -15.03
CA PRO A 99 -15.22 -1.44 -14.64
C PRO A 99 -14.52 -2.13 -15.83
N ASN A 100 -13.18 -2.08 -15.90
CA ASN A 100 -12.40 -2.83 -16.90
C ASN A 100 -12.38 -4.36 -16.63
N SER A 101 -12.20 -5.17 -17.69
CA SER A 101 -12.22 -6.65 -17.67
C SER A 101 -11.18 -7.37 -16.79
N ILE A 102 -10.08 -6.72 -16.39
CA ILE A 102 -9.12 -7.26 -15.39
C ILE A 102 -9.78 -7.43 -13.99
N LYS A 103 -10.93 -6.79 -13.77
CA LYS A 103 -11.63 -6.76 -12.48
C LYS A 103 -12.37 -8.07 -12.14
N LYS A 104 -12.67 -8.91 -13.12
CA LYS A 104 -13.38 -10.20 -12.92
C LYS A 104 -12.61 -11.18 -12.01
N GLU A 105 -11.27 -11.14 -12.06
CA GLU A 105 -10.40 -11.95 -11.20
C GLU A 105 -10.39 -11.46 -9.73
N ILE A 106 -10.64 -10.15 -9.51
CA ILE A 106 -10.74 -9.54 -8.17
C ILE A 106 -12.07 -9.91 -7.52
N GLU A 107 -13.16 -9.94 -8.29
CA GLU A 107 -14.49 -10.36 -7.80
C GLU A 107 -14.46 -11.80 -7.26
N GLU A 108 -13.82 -12.73 -7.99
CA GLU A 108 -13.72 -14.13 -7.58
C GLU A 108 -12.87 -14.31 -6.32
N LYS A 109 -11.82 -13.50 -6.14
CA LYS A 109 -10.85 -13.63 -5.05
C LYS A 109 -11.25 -12.90 -3.76
N TYR A 110 -11.93 -11.76 -3.88
CA TYR A 110 -12.28 -10.89 -2.74
C TYR A 110 -13.79 -10.69 -2.55
N LEU A 111 -14.66 -11.28 -3.40
CA LEU A 111 -16.13 -11.14 -3.35
C LEU A 111 -16.62 -9.69 -3.34
N MET A 112 -15.80 -8.77 -3.84
CA MET A 112 -16.30 -7.46 -4.26
C MET A 112 -17.14 -7.66 -5.51
N LYS A 113 -18.27 -6.98 -5.61
CA LYS A 113 -19.03 -6.97 -6.86
C LYS A 113 -18.42 -5.92 -7.78
N GLU A 114 -18.52 -6.16 -9.08
CA GLU A 114 -18.19 -5.22 -10.15
C GLU A 114 -18.75 -3.83 -9.80
N GLY A 115 -17.86 -2.84 -9.59
CA GLY A 115 -18.25 -1.44 -9.43
C GLY A 115 -18.21 -0.84 -8.02
N ASP A 116 -17.81 -1.59 -6.97
CA ASP A 116 -17.85 -1.07 -5.59
C ASP A 116 -16.93 0.16 -5.34
N SER A 117 -15.81 0.28 -6.06
CA SER A 117 -15.01 1.52 -6.09
C SER A 117 -14.02 1.54 -7.26
N ASN A 118 -13.93 2.66 -7.97
CA ASN A 118 -12.85 2.91 -8.94
C ASN A 118 -11.62 3.59 -8.35
N ILE A 119 -11.66 3.85 -7.04
CA ILE A 119 -10.66 4.61 -6.33
C ILE A 119 -9.89 3.70 -5.38
N VAL A 120 -10.59 2.76 -4.73
CA VAL A 120 -10.06 1.86 -3.70
C VAL A 120 -10.03 0.43 -4.23
N PHE A 121 -8.83 -0.17 -4.28
CA PHE A 121 -8.63 -1.50 -4.84
C PHE A 121 -7.86 -2.39 -3.86
N PRO A 122 -8.39 -3.56 -3.46
CA PRO A 122 -7.60 -4.51 -2.70
C PRO A 122 -6.50 -5.11 -3.58
N ILE A 123 -5.26 -5.12 -3.06
CA ILE A 123 -4.12 -5.80 -3.67
C ILE A 123 -4.00 -7.21 -3.08
N SER A 124 -4.03 -7.31 -1.76
CA SER A 124 -3.84 -8.56 -1.04
C SER A 124 -4.48 -8.50 0.33
N SER A 125 -4.88 -9.67 0.83
CA SER A 125 -5.27 -9.84 2.22
C SER A 125 -4.76 -11.19 2.71
N LEU A 126 -4.05 -11.18 3.83
CA LEU A 126 -3.48 -12.36 4.45
C LEU A 126 -3.65 -12.27 5.96
N LYS A 127 -4.49 -13.16 6.51
CA LYS A 127 -4.80 -13.23 7.94
C LYS A 127 -5.19 -11.85 8.49
N ASP A 128 -4.27 -11.25 9.23
CA ASP A 128 -4.49 -10.03 10.02
C ASP A 128 -4.05 -8.77 9.28
N LYS A 129 -3.66 -8.87 8.00
CA LYS A 129 -3.18 -7.72 7.22
C LYS A 129 -3.85 -7.61 5.87
N THR A 130 -4.22 -6.39 5.51
CA THR A 130 -4.75 -6.04 4.19
C THR A 130 -3.90 -4.95 3.55
N ILE A 131 -3.76 -5.05 2.23
CA ILE A 131 -3.06 -4.08 1.41
C ILE A 131 -4.05 -3.56 0.38
N LEU A 132 -4.27 -2.24 0.37
CA LEU A 132 -5.12 -1.56 -0.59
C LEU A 132 -4.29 -0.61 -1.45
N ARG A 133 -4.64 -0.47 -2.73
CA ARG A 133 -4.24 0.62 -3.60
C ARG A 133 -5.36 1.64 -3.63
N VAL A 134 -5.06 2.91 -3.37
CA VAL A 134 -6.04 4.00 -3.36
C VAL A 134 -5.58 5.19 -4.17
N TYR A 135 -6.49 5.93 -4.82
CA TYR A 135 -6.18 7.22 -5.43
C TYR A 135 -6.63 8.35 -4.49
N VAL A 136 -5.68 9.13 -3.95
CA VAL A 136 -5.96 10.08 -2.85
C VAL A 136 -5.15 11.37 -2.95
N SER A 137 -5.67 12.44 -2.34
CA SER A 137 -4.97 13.71 -2.17
C SER A 137 -3.96 13.65 -1.02
N PRO A 138 -2.92 14.50 -0.99
CA PRO A 138 -1.97 14.55 0.12
C PRO A 138 -2.59 14.84 1.50
N LYS A 139 -3.74 15.54 1.54
CA LYS A 139 -4.48 15.80 2.78
C LYS A 139 -5.12 14.52 3.30
N LEU A 140 -5.79 13.78 2.41
CA LEU A 140 -6.41 12.49 2.74
C LEU A 140 -5.40 11.42 3.14
N VAL A 141 -4.19 11.44 2.59
CA VAL A 141 -3.10 10.53 3.02
C VAL A 141 -2.83 10.67 4.52
N LYS A 142 -2.78 11.91 5.04
CA LYS A 142 -2.52 12.17 6.46
C LYS A 142 -3.68 11.69 7.33
N GLU A 143 -4.90 11.89 6.86
CA GLU A 143 -6.13 11.47 7.55
C GLU A 143 -6.24 9.96 7.61
N ILE A 144 -6.06 9.27 6.49
CA ILE A 144 -6.03 7.80 6.43
C ILE A 144 -4.92 7.23 7.33
N ARG A 145 -3.72 7.84 7.33
CA ARG A 145 -2.62 7.40 8.19
C ARG A 145 -2.92 7.56 9.68
N SER A 146 -3.86 8.43 10.07
CA SER A 146 -4.24 8.66 11.46
C SER A 146 -5.26 7.65 12.01
N MET A 147 -5.81 6.78 11.17
CA MET A 147 -6.73 5.73 11.60
C MET A 147 -6.00 4.64 12.39
N ASP A 148 -6.58 4.22 13.52
CA ASP A 148 -5.95 3.26 14.45
C ASP A 148 -5.63 1.90 13.82
N TYR A 149 -6.39 1.50 12.81
CA TYR A 149 -6.20 0.24 12.09
C TYR A 149 -5.26 0.36 10.88
N VAL A 150 -4.77 1.57 10.54
CA VAL A 150 -3.82 1.78 9.44
C VAL A 150 -2.39 1.70 9.98
N ILE A 151 -1.64 0.73 9.43
CA ILE A 151 -0.22 0.52 9.76
C ILE A 151 0.65 1.58 9.07
N ASP A 152 0.41 1.81 7.78
CA ASP A 152 1.15 2.79 6.99
C ASP A 152 0.39 3.15 5.70
N CYS A 153 0.72 4.30 5.12
CA CYS A 153 0.23 4.75 3.83
C CYS A 153 1.38 5.35 3.02
N ILE A 154 1.81 4.68 1.95
CA ILE A 154 3.00 5.05 1.17
C ILE A 154 2.65 5.30 -0.30
N PRO A 155 3.41 6.12 -1.04
CA PRO A 155 3.20 6.30 -2.47
C PRO A 155 3.31 4.97 -3.24
N TYR A 156 2.42 4.75 -4.21
CA TYR A 156 2.49 3.59 -5.10
C TYR A 156 3.55 3.82 -6.17
N LEU A 157 4.69 3.13 -6.05
CA LEU A 157 5.74 3.19 -7.04
C LEU A 157 5.36 2.34 -8.27
N ASN A 158 5.00 3.00 -9.36
CA ASN A 158 4.78 2.31 -10.62
C ASN A 158 6.14 2.03 -11.28
N TYR A 159 6.67 0.81 -11.10
CA TYR A 159 7.90 0.36 -11.74
C TYR A 159 7.66 0.09 -13.24
N VAL A 160 7.40 1.14 -14.01
CA VAL A 160 7.38 1.06 -15.47
C VAL A 160 8.61 1.80 -16.00
N ASN A 161 9.62 1.02 -16.39
CA ASN A 161 10.78 1.38 -17.21
C ASN A 161 11.85 2.33 -16.64
N SER A 162 12.75 1.81 -15.79
CA SER A 162 14.13 2.31 -15.67
C SER A 162 15.18 1.40 -16.34
N LYS A 163 14.77 0.31 -17.00
CA LYS A 163 15.69 -0.73 -17.50
C LYS A 163 15.81 -0.85 -19.03
N TYR A 164 15.18 0.04 -19.80
CA TYR A 164 15.21 0.00 -21.28
C TYR A 164 15.57 1.31 -21.97
N SER A 165 16.11 2.30 -21.25
CA SER A 165 16.81 3.43 -21.89
C SER A 165 18.30 3.12 -21.97
N ASN A 166 18.68 2.35 -23.00
CA ASN A 166 20.02 2.36 -23.57
C ASN A 166 19.98 3.24 -24.82
#